data_AF-A0A257JM53-F1
#
_entry.id   AF-A0A257JM53-F1
#
_cell.length_a   1.000
_cell.length_b   1.000
_cell.length_c   1.000
_cell.angle_alpha   90.00
_cell.angle_beta   90.00
_cell.angle_gamma   90.00
#
_symmetry.space_group_name_H-M   'P 1'
#
loop_
_entity.id
_entity.type
_entity.pdbx_description
1 polymer ?
#
loop_
_entity_poly.entity_id
_entity_poly.type
_entity_poly.pdbx_seq_one_letter_code
_entity_poly.pdbx_strand_id
1 'polypeptide(L)'
;YPTHYTSADAKAFMAARCQRLGVSDQYVQTGYEDTWYHLWRERRLPVNVDPFESKLEDEMERIRLRRVFDQGLEHAVGFALPLKRSDGLDGVPALEGSRWQTGPWFFRDERMYLHPGDSPMGYRLPLDSLPWVKSTDYPYHIESDPFAPRDALPAAAAIRSQYAAHVIGGGFAEGGVVALQSKGVTAGQGPAAAGQGAGAPASAALGRGTTAGTVTQLDTSRAPARGESAGWITRTALVVEVRDPRRANGPKAEKVGEPSGVLYVFMPPLKVLEDYLELLAAVEATAAAQGVTLVLEGYPPPRDPRLKVLAVTPDPGVIEVNIHPASNWTELVEHTEF
;
A
#
# COMPACT_ATOMS: atom_id res chain seq x y z
N TYR A 1 -9.81 2.49 25.49
CA TYR A 1 -9.39 1.25 26.15
C TYR A 1 -8.02 0.87 25.61
N PRO A 2 -7.01 0.59 26.45
CA PRO A 2 -5.71 0.14 25.95
C PRO A 2 -5.90 -1.18 25.22
N THR A 3 -5.46 -1.24 23.97
CA THR A 3 -5.45 -2.48 23.17
C THR A 3 -4.14 -3.20 23.41
N HIS A 4 -4.14 -4.53 23.27
CA HIS A 4 -2.95 -5.38 23.45
C HIS A 4 -2.75 -6.27 22.23
N TYR A 5 -2.75 -5.66 21.05
CA TYR A 5 -2.45 -6.39 19.82
C TYR A 5 -0.99 -6.86 19.81
N THR A 6 -0.73 -7.86 18.99
CA THR A 6 0.57 -8.52 18.84
C THR A 6 0.99 -8.56 17.37
N SER A 7 2.24 -8.90 17.10
CA SER A 7 2.72 -9.11 15.72
C SER A 7 1.91 -10.20 14.99
N ALA A 8 1.37 -11.19 15.71
CA ALA A 8 0.47 -12.19 15.13
C ALA A 8 -0.86 -11.58 14.64
N ASP A 9 -1.42 -10.62 15.38
CA ASP A 9 -2.64 -9.90 14.98
C ASP A 9 -2.39 -9.05 13.73
N ALA A 10 -1.25 -8.35 13.66
CA ALA A 10 -0.85 -7.62 12.46
C ALA A 10 -0.69 -8.53 11.24
N LYS A 11 -0.10 -9.73 11.43
CA LYS A 11 0.02 -10.73 10.36
C LYS A 11 -1.34 -11.21 9.87
N ALA A 12 -2.25 -11.53 10.80
CA ALA A 12 -3.61 -11.96 10.49
C ALA A 12 -4.41 -10.85 9.78
N PHE A 13 -4.24 -9.60 10.21
CA PHE A 13 -4.84 -8.44 9.56
C PHE A 13 -4.31 -8.26 8.13
N MET A 14 -2.99 -8.39 7.92
CA MET A 14 -2.39 -8.30 6.60
C MET A 14 -2.87 -9.42 5.66
N ALA A 15 -3.00 -10.65 6.15
CA ALA A 15 -3.53 -11.76 5.35
C ALA A 15 -4.98 -11.50 4.91
N ALA A 16 -5.84 -11.07 5.84
CA ALA A 16 -7.24 -10.73 5.52
C ALA A 16 -7.36 -9.49 4.61
N ARG A 17 -6.42 -8.54 4.72
CA ARG A 17 -6.27 -7.40 3.79
C ARG A 17 -6.00 -7.89 2.38
N CYS A 18 -5.03 -8.80 2.20
CA CYS A 18 -4.67 -9.33 0.89
C CYS A 18 -5.87 -10.03 0.22
N GLN A 19 -6.58 -10.88 0.98
CA GLN A 19 -7.79 -11.55 0.51
C GLN A 19 -8.87 -10.56 0.04
N ARG A 20 -9.11 -9.50 0.84
CA ARG A 20 -10.14 -8.49 0.52
C ARG A 20 -9.77 -7.60 -0.67
N LEU A 21 -8.49 -7.32 -0.86
CA LEU A 21 -7.99 -6.62 -2.04
C LEU A 21 -7.90 -7.54 -3.26
N GLY A 22 -8.10 -8.86 -3.12
CA GLY A 22 -7.95 -9.82 -4.21
C GLY A 22 -6.50 -9.94 -4.71
N VAL A 23 -5.52 -9.74 -3.82
CA VAL A 23 -4.09 -9.84 -4.13
C VAL A 23 -3.45 -11.00 -3.36
N SER A 24 -2.36 -11.55 -3.89
CA SER A 24 -1.62 -12.64 -3.24
C SER A 24 -0.87 -12.14 -2.01
N ASP A 25 -0.93 -12.89 -0.91
CA ASP A 25 -0.20 -12.63 0.33
C ASP A 25 1.26 -13.11 0.29
N GLN A 26 1.65 -13.86 -0.75
CA GLN A 26 3.01 -14.40 -0.90
C GLN A 26 4.11 -13.34 -1.01
N TYR A 27 3.73 -12.11 -1.39
CA TYR A 27 4.67 -11.00 -1.56
C TYR A 27 4.75 -10.08 -0.34
N VAL A 28 4.02 -10.41 0.74
CA VAL A 28 4.12 -9.69 2.00
C VAL A 28 5.54 -9.87 2.57
N GLN A 29 6.19 -8.75 2.87
CA GLN A 29 7.53 -8.71 3.42
C GLN A 29 7.50 -8.40 4.91
N THR A 30 8.20 -9.19 5.71
CA THR A 30 8.39 -8.92 7.13
C THR A 30 9.54 -7.94 7.30
N GLY A 31 9.31 -6.84 8.03
CA GLY A 31 10.33 -5.85 8.34
C GLY A 31 11.07 -6.18 9.64
N TYR A 32 12.39 -6.04 9.62
CA TYR A 32 13.28 -6.24 10.76
C TYR A 32 14.13 -4.98 11.00
N GLU A 33 14.51 -4.72 12.25
CA GLU A 33 15.51 -3.69 12.55
C GLU A 33 16.90 -4.16 12.08
N ASP A 34 17.69 -3.24 11.50
CA ASP A 34 19.08 -3.53 11.13
C ASP A 34 20.00 -3.48 12.35
N THR A 35 20.19 -4.64 12.98
CA THR A 35 21.06 -4.76 14.15
C THR A 35 22.54 -4.64 13.80
N TRP A 36 22.92 -4.95 12.55
CA TRP A 36 24.31 -4.88 12.11
C TRP A 36 24.77 -3.45 11.89
N TYR A 37 23.90 -2.59 11.36
CA TYR A 37 24.12 -1.13 11.31
C TYR A 37 24.53 -0.59 12.68
N HIS A 38 23.82 -1.03 13.73
CA HIS A 38 24.08 -0.63 15.09
C HIS A 38 25.44 -1.11 15.64
N LEU A 39 25.75 -2.40 15.46
CA LEU A 39 27.04 -2.98 15.86
C LEU A 39 28.23 -2.39 15.10
N TRP A 40 28.06 -2.13 13.80
CA TRP A 40 29.09 -1.49 12.98
C TRP A 40 29.35 -0.05 13.42
N ARG A 41 28.28 0.71 13.73
CA ARG A 41 28.41 2.08 14.24
C ARG A 41 29.15 2.10 15.58
N GLU A 42 28.89 1.13 16.46
CA GLU A 42 29.60 0.95 17.73
C GLU A 42 31.11 0.67 17.52
N ARG A 43 31.48 -0.17 16.56
CA ARG A 43 32.91 -0.45 16.25
C ARG A 43 33.68 0.74 15.68
N ARG A 44 32.98 1.73 15.12
CA ARG A 44 33.59 2.97 14.61
C ARG A 44 33.82 4.01 15.70
N LEU A 45 33.45 3.73 16.95
CA LEU A 45 33.76 4.59 18.06
C LEU A 45 35.29 4.73 18.20
N PRO A 46 35.80 5.95 18.43
CA PRO A 46 37.22 6.17 18.71
C PRO A 46 37.73 5.30 19.85
N VAL A 47 39.00 4.88 19.79
CA VAL A 47 39.63 3.94 20.74
C VAL A 47 39.57 4.42 22.21
N ASN A 48 39.42 5.73 22.42
CA ASN A 48 39.28 6.37 23.73
C ASN A 48 37.84 6.45 24.25
N VAL A 49 36.88 5.80 23.58
CA VAL A 49 35.47 5.75 23.98
C VAL A 49 35.15 4.29 24.31
N ASP A 50 34.89 4.01 25.58
CA ASP A 50 34.36 2.71 26.00
C ASP A 50 32.95 2.54 25.39
N PRO A 51 32.62 1.44 24.70
CA PRO A 51 31.28 1.20 24.15
C PRO A 51 30.16 1.15 25.21
N PHE A 52 30.46 0.66 26.42
CA PHE A 52 29.50 0.51 27.52
C PHE A 52 29.40 1.75 28.42
N GLU A 53 30.48 2.53 28.52
CA GLU A 53 30.44 3.90 29.08
C GLU A 53 30.30 4.97 28.00
N SER A 54 29.93 4.57 26.78
CA SER A 54 29.67 5.52 25.72
C SER A 54 28.50 6.36 26.21
N LYS A 55 28.80 7.63 26.47
CA LYS A 55 27.84 8.69 26.31
C LYS A 55 27.46 8.65 24.82
N LEU A 56 26.65 7.68 24.41
CA LEU A 56 25.66 7.92 23.37
C LEU A 56 25.05 9.24 23.81
N GLU A 57 25.46 10.32 23.14
CA GLU A 57 25.07 11.68 23.49
C GLU A 57 23.56 11.81 23.43
N ASP A 58 22.91 10.89 22.69
CA ASP A 58 21.48 10.71 22.58
C ASP A 58 20.95 9.55 23.46
N GLU A 59 20.18 9.90 24.50
CA GLU A 59 19.43 8.95 25.34
C GLU A 59 18.50 8.05 24.51
N MET A 60 17.97 8.55 23.38
CA MET A 60 17.06 7.82 22.50
C MET A 60 17.75 6.65 21.80
N GLU A 61 18.95 6.86 21.26
CA GLU A 61 19.71 5.79 20.58
C GLU A 61 20.03 4.64 21.54
N ARG A 62 20.38 4.96 22.79
CA ARG A 62 20.64 3.94 23.83
C ARG A 62 19.40 3.11 24.13
N ILE A 63 18.25 3.76 24.25
CA ILE A 63 16.99 3.07 24.54
C ILE A 63 16.58 2.20 23.36
N ARG A 64 16.75 2.69 22.12
CA ARG A 64 16.46 1.92 20.91
C ARG A 64 17.32 0.65 20.85
N LEU A 65 18.63 0.78 21.06
CA LEU A 65 19.56 -0.35 21.09
C LEU A 65 19.15 -1.41 22.10
N ARG A 66 18.91 -1.00 23.36
CA ARG A 66 18.41 -1.92 24.40
C ARG A 66 17.15 -2.63 23.95
N ARG A 67 16.21 -1.90 23.33
CA ARG A 67 14.96 -2.46 22.81
C ARG A 67 15.17 -3.56 21.78
N VAL A 68 16.04 -3.31 20.81
CA VAL A 68 16.34 -4.26 19.74
C VAL A 68 16.99 -5.52 20.31
N PHE A 69 17.89 -5.38 21.29
CA PHE A 69 18.48 -6.53 21.99
C PHE A 69 17.46 -7.29 22.86
N ASP A 70 16.59 -6.60 23.59
CA ASP A 70 15.56 -7.21 24.45
C ASP A 70 14.50 -7.97 23.63
N GLN A 71 14.09 -7.42 22.47
CA GLN A 71 13.12 -8.05 21.57
C GLN A 71 13.73 -9.21 20.77
N GLY A 72 15.05 -9.20 20.58
CA GLY A 72 15.78 -10.19 19.82
C GLY A 72 15.84 -9.88 18.31
N LEU A 73 16.87 -10.42 17.65
CA LEU A 73 17.18 -10.20 16.23
C LEU A 73 16.11 -10.73 15.25
N GLU A 74 15.23 -11.60 15.73
CA GLU A 74 14.16 -12.22 14.93
C GLU A 74 12.80 -11.52 15.13
N HIS A 75 12.75 -10.44 15.92
CA HIS A 75 11.53 -9.70 16.14
C HIS A 75 11.04 -9.03 14.86
N ALA A 76 9.84 -9.39 14.42
CA ALA A 76 9.17 -8.77 13.30
C ALA A 76 8.55 -7.42 13.74
N VAL A 77 9.05 -6.32 13.16
CA VAL A 77 8.53 -4.96 13.39
C VAL A 77 7.11 -4.84 12.83
N GLY A 78 6.89 -5.38 11.63
CA GLY A 78 5.60 -5.34 10.94
C GLY A 78 5.67 -6.02 9.57
N PHE A 79 4.61 -5.83 8.79
CA PHE A 79 4.41 -6.48 7.50
C PHE A 79 4.12 -5.44 6.44
N ALA A 80 4.89 -5.46 5.34
CA ALA A 80 4.70 -4.60 4.18
C ALA A 80 4.11 -5.40 3.03
N LEU A 81 3.03 -4.90 2.43
CA LEU A 81 2.46 -5.40 1.19
C LEU A 81 2.84 -4.44 0.06
N PRO A 82 3.73 -4.83 -0.88
CA PRO A 82 3.97 -4.07 -2.10
C PRO A 82 2.64 -3.91 -2.83
N LEU A 83 2.19 -2.67 -3.00
CA LEU A 83 0.84 -2.40 -3.47
C LEU A 83 0.84 -1.18 -4.38
N LYS A 84 0.29 -1.35 -5.58
CA LYS A 84 -0.03 -0.27 -6.51
C LYS A 84 -1.39 -0.51 -7.14
N ARG A 85 -1.96 0.55 -7.69
CA ARG A 85 -3.13 0.43 -8.56
C ARG A 85 -2.72 -0.24 -9.86
N SER A 86 -3.55 -1.14 -10.39
CA SER A 86 -3.41 -1.59 -11.77
C SER A 86 -3.83 -0.44 -12.67
N ASP A 87 -2.87 0.37 -13.09
CA ASP A 87 -3.07 1.33 -14.17
C ASP A 87 -3.32 0.46 -15.42
N GLY A 88 -4.58 0.19 -15.77
CA GLY A 88 -4.90 -0.29 -17.11
C GLY A 88 -4.29 0.70 -18.10
N LEU A 89 -3.77 0.22 -19.24
CA LEU A 89 -3.34 1.13 -20.30
C LEU A 89 -4.44 2.20 -20.50
N ASP A 90 -4.08 3.46 -20.30
CA ASP A 90 -4.91 4.62 -20.56
C ASP A 90 -6.25 4.69 -19.80
N GLY A 91 -6.24 4.43 -18.48
CA GLY A 91 -7.39 4.74 -17.62
C GLY A 91 -8.62 3.85 -17.87
N VAL A 92 -8.46 2.77 -18.63
CA VAL A 92 -9.50 1.75 -18.79
C VAL A 92 -9.42 0.81 -17.58
N PRO A 93 -10.50 0.63 -16.81
CA PRO A 93 -10.53 -0.34 -15.73
C PRO A 93 -10.17 -1.72 -16.27
N ALA A 94 -9.34 -2.47 -15.55
CA ALA A 94 -9.15 -3.89 -15.86
C ALA A 94 -10.53 -4.55 -15.97
N LEU A 95 -10.87 -5.02 -17.17
CA LEU A 95 -12.18 -5.60 -17.48
C LEU A 95 -12.46 -6.85 -16.63
N GLU A 96 -11.39 -7.52 -16.16
CA GLU A 96 -11.43 -8.64 -15.23
C GLU A 96 -10.18 -8.62 -14.31
N GLY A 97 -10.35 -8.96 -13.04
CA GLY A 97 -9.27 -9.07 -12.04
C GLY A 97 -9.32 -8.03 -10.93
N SER A 98 -8.41 -8.16 -9.96
CA SER A 98 -8.26 -7.13 -8.91
C SER A 98 -7.70 -5.86 -9.52
N ARG A 99 -8.31 -4.71 -9.17
CA ARG A 99 -7.77 -3.38 -9.50
C ARG A 99 -6.48 -3.06 -8.73
N TRP A 100 -6.11 -3.90 -7.78
CA TRP A 100 -4.89 -3.80 -7.00
C TRP A 100 -3.86 -4.79 -7.51
N GLN A 101 -2.62 -4.33 -7.68
CA GLN A 101 -1.51 -5.17 -8.07
C GLN A 101 -0.45 -5.20 -6.98
N THR A 102 0.05 -6.40 -6.72
CA THR A 102 1.20 -6.68 -5.87
C THR A 102 2.27 -7.41 -6.67
N GLY A 103 3.49 -7.49 -6.14
CA GLY A 103 4.60 -8.17 -6.79
C GLY A 103 5.79 -8.34 -5.85
N PRO A 104 6.77 -9.17 -6.23
CA PRO A 104 7.92 -9.47 -5.40
C PRO A 104 8.84 -8.26 -5.25
N TRP A 105 9.42 -8.14 -4.05
CA TRP A 105 10.60 -7.33 -3.81
C TRP A 105 11.83 -8.22 -3.81
N PHE A 106 12.89 -7.74 -4.45
CA PHE A 106 14.16 -8.46 -4.57
C PHE A 106 15.22 -7.70 -3.79
N PHE A 107 15.51 -8.17 -2.59
CA PHE A 107 16.59 -7.64 -1.77
C PHE A 107 17.88 -8.44 -2.01
N ARG A 108 19.02 -7.84 -1.66
CA ARG A 108 20.30 -8.56 -1.65
C ARG A 108 20.39 -9.56 -0.50
N ASP A 109 19.84 -9.16 0.64
CA ASP A 109 19.74 -10.00 1.82
C ASP A 109 18.48 -10.86 1.79
N GLU A 110 18.47 -11.95 2.54
CA GLU A 110 17.31 -12.85 2.66
C GLU A 110 16.12 -12.21 3.40
N ARG A 111 16.34 -11.10 4.11
CA ARG A 111 15.35 -10.38 4.92
C ARG A 111 15.30 -8.90 4.53
N MET A 112 14.15 -8.27 4.76
CA MET A 112 13.99 -6.83 4.61
C MET A 112 14.37 -6.10 5.90
N TYR A 113 15.53 -5.44 5.89
CA TYR A 113 15.99 -4.59 6.99
C TYR A 113 15.54 -3.14 6.81
N LEU A 114 14.96 -2.57 7.86
CA LEU A 114 14.45 -1.20 7.85
C LEU A 114 15.58 -0.20 8.05
N HIS A 115 15.39 1.01 7.51
CA HIS A 115 16.22 2.15 7.87
C HIS A 115 16.12 2.42 9.38
N PRO A 116 17.23 2.74 10.06
CA PRO A 116 17.23 3.01 11.48
C PRO A 116 16.44 4.28 11.78
N GLY A 117 15.52 4.23 12.76
CA GLY A 117 14.71 5.39 13.15
C GLY A 117 13.53 5.01 14.04
N ASP A 118 12.87 6.01 14.62
CA ASP A 118 11.62 5.83 15.39
C ASP A 118 10.36 6.14 14.57
N SER A 119 10.54 6.50 13.29
CA SER A 119 9.44 6.72 12.37
C SER A 119 8.65 5.43 12.10
N PRO A 120 7.38 5.54 11.66
CA PRO A 120 6.61 4.42 11.17
C PRO A 120 7.38 3.51 10.21
N MET A 121 7.16 2.19 10.29
CA MET A 121 7.84 1.23 9.41
C MET A 121 7.70 1.59 7.93
N GLY A 122 6.55 2.13 7.50
CA GLY A 122 6.32 2.55 6.11
C GLY A 122 7.25 3.66 5.61
N TYR A 123 7.71 4.57 6.47
CA TYR A 123 8.72 5.58 6.12
C TYR A 123 10.16 5.06 6.16
N ARG A 124 10.38 3.89 6.75
CA ARG A 124 11.70 3.27 6.92
C ARG A 124 11.97 2.13 5.95
N LEU A 125 11.09 1.92 4.96
CA LEU A 125 11.24 0.87 3.97
C LEU A 125 12.47 1.11 3.08
N PRO A 126 13.33 0.10 2.84
CA PRO A 126 14.54 0.21 2.02
C PRO A 126 14.21 0.13 0.51
N LEU A 127 13.36 1.04 0.01
CA LEU A 127 12.89 1.03 -1.38
C LEU A 127 14.01 1.33 -2.39
N ASP A 128 15.09 1.98 -1.94
CA ASP A 128 16.32 2.25 -2.68
C ASP A 128 17.17 0.99 -2.92
N SER A 129 17.01 -0.02 -2.08
CA SER A 129 17.70 -1.32 -2.17
C SER A 129 17.05 -2.27 -3.19
N LEU A 130 15.87 -1.92 -3.69
CA LEU A 130 15.20 -2.66 -4.78
C LEU A 130 16.00 -2.57 -6.08
N PRO A 131 15.77 -3.47 -7.05
CA PRO A 131 16.51 -3.44 -8.30
C PRO A 131 16.42 -2.10 -9.02
N TRP A 132 17.56 -1.72 -9.60
CA TRP A 132 17.73 -0.43 -10.27
C TRP A 132 16.74 -0.25 -11.42
N VAL A 133 16.30 0.99 -11.59
CA VAL A 133 15.43 1.44 -12.67
C VAL A 133 16.03 2.70 -13.28
N LYS A 134 15.98 2.81 -14.61
CA LYS A 134 16.38 4.04 -15.30
C LYS A 134 15.49 5.18 -14.84
N SER A 135 16.04 6.39 -14.79
CA SER A 135 15.25 7.59 -14.45
C SER A 135 14.01 7.73 -15.35
N THR A 136 14.14 7.47 -16.65
CA THR A 136 13.01 7.53 -17.61
C THR A 136 11.89 6.52 -17.34
N ASP A 137 12.23 5.40 -16.68
CA ASP A 137 11.30 4.30 -16.44
C ASP A 137 10.81 4.29 -14.98
N TYR A 138 11.30 5.23 -14.16
CA TYR A 138 10.90 5.34 -12.78
C TYR A 138 9.42 5.75 -12.73
N PRO A 139 8.58 5.07 -11.93
CA PRO A 139 7.15 5.37 -11.85
C PRO A 139 6.92 6.64 -11.02
N TYR A 140 7.31 7.80 -11.55
CA TYR A 140 7.14 9.08 -10.86
C TYR A 140 5.67 9.33 -10.55
N HIS A 141 5.44 9.88 -9.35
CA HIS A 141 4.13 10.40 -8.97
C HIS A 141 3.99 11.78 -9.60
N ILE A 142 3.29 11.83 -10.74
CA ILE A 142 2.99 13.07 -11.45
C ILE A 142 1.68 13.60 -10.86
N GLU A 143 1.72 14.80 -10.31
CA GLU A 143 0.53 15.47 -9.81
C GLU A 143 -0.47 15.70 -10.95
N SER A 144 -1.74 15.42 -10.67
CA SER A 144 -2.81 15.68 -11.62
C SER A 144 -3.10 17.18 -11.72
N ASP A 145 -3.43 17.66 -12.91
CA ASP A 145 -3.81 19.06 -13.12
C ASP A 145 -4.97 19.46 -12.18
N PRO A 146 -4.80 20.50 -11.34
CA PRO A 146 -5.87 20.98 -10.46
C PRO A 146 -7.14 21.41 -11.22
N PHE A 147 -7.02 21.91 -12.45
CA PHE A 147 -8.13 22.45 -13.25
C PHE A 147 -8.75 21.43 -14.22
N ALA A 148 -8.20 20.22 -14.30
CA ALA A 148 -8.80 19.17 -15.12
C ALA A 148 -10.25 18.91 -14.69
N PRO A 149 -11.18 18.75 -15.64
CA PRO A 149 -12.56 18.38 -15.32
C PRO A 149 -12.57 17.03 -14.59
N ARG A 150 -13.35 16.93 -13.52
CA ARG A 150 -13.50 15.71 -12.71
C ARG A 150 -14.97 15.40 -12.54
N ASP A 151 -15.30 14.12 -12.60
CA ASP A 151 -16.63 13.63 -12.26
C ASP A 151 -16.88 13.70 -10.74
N ALA A 152 -18.14 13.56 -10.34
CA ALA A 152 -18.50 13.46 -8.93
C ALA A 152 -17.86 12.20 -8.30
N LEU A 153 -17.48 12.31 -7.03
CA LEU A 153 -16.99 11.14 -6.28
C LEU A 153 -18.07 10.06 -6.21
N PRO A 154 -17.70 8.78 -6.32
CA PRO A 154 -18.62 7.69 -6.06
C PRO A 154 -19.24 7.81 -4.66
N ALA A 155 -20.52 7.47 -4.52
CA ALA A 155 -21.19 7.49 -3.23
C ALA A 155 -20.47 6.55 -2.24
N ALA A 156 -20.32 6.99 -0.99
CA ALA A 156 -19.63 6.20 0.03
C ALA A 156 -20.22 4.78 0.22
N ALA A 157 -21.53 4.64 0.06
CA ALA A 157 -22.19 3.33 0.10
C ALA A 157 -21.73 2.41 -1.03
N ALA A 158 -21.54 2.94 -2.24
CA ALA A 158 -21.07 2.18 -3.40
C ALA A 158 -19.61 1.72 -3.24
N ILE A 159 -18.75 2.55 -2.65
CA ILE A 159 -17.37 2.15 -2.34
C ILE A 159 -17.36 1.06 -1.27
N ARG A 160 -18.11 1.24 -0.18
CA ARG A 160 -18.18 0.26 0.92
C ARG A 160 -18.79 -1.08 0.49
N SER A 161 -19.80 -1.08 -0.38
CA SER A 161 -20.42 -2.32 -0.86
C SER A 161 -19.47 -3.21 -1.64
N GLN A 162 -18.39 -2.66 -2.23
CA GLN A 162 -17.36 -3.45 -2.91
C GLN A 162 -16.60 -4.38 -1.96
N TYR A 163 -16.46 -3.97 -0.69
CA TYR A 163 -15.69 -4.68 0.33
C TYR A 163 -16.52 -5.19 1.49
N ALA A 164 -17.85 -4.99 1.43
CA ALA A 164 -18.78 -5.55 2.39
C ALA A 164 -18.67 -7.08 2.37
N ALA A 165 -18.71 -7.69 3.56
CA ALA A 165 -18.75 -9.14 3.65
C ALA A 165 -19.96 -9.65 2.85
N HIS A 166 -19.75 -10.61 1.96
CA HIS A 166 -20.84 -11.35 1.33
C HIS A 166 -21.62 -12.06 2.44
N VAL A 167 -22.68 -11.42 2.93
CA VAL A 167 -23.64 -12.07 3.83
C VAL A 167 -24.51 -12.93 2.94
N ILE A 168 -24.18 -14.22 2.83
CA ILE A 168 -25.08 -15.21 2.23
C ILE A 168 -26.36 -15.21 3.08
N GLY A 169 -27.45 -14.66 2.54
CA GLY A 169 -28.76 -14.57 3.21
C GLY A 169 -29.16 -13.18 3.73
N GLY A 170 -28.35 -12.13 3.50
CA GLY A 170 -28.75 -10.74 3.77
C GLY A 170 -29.54 -10.18 2.58
N GLY A 171 -30.76 -9.71 2.83
CA GLY A 171 -31.73 -9.31 1.81
C GLY A 171 -31.20 -8.43 0.68
N PHE A 172 -31.70 -8.73 -0.53
CA PHE A 172 -31.44 -8.05 -1.79
C PHE A 172 -31.59 -6.52 -1.64
N ALA A 173 -30.49 -5.79 -1.85
CA ALA A 173 -30.57 -4.39 -2.23
C ALA A 173 -30.90 -4.34 -3.73
N GLU A 174 -32.10 -3.86 -4.04
CA GLU A 174 -32.63 -3.60 -5.37
C GLU A 174 -31.67 -2.71 -6.18
N GLY A 175 -31.12 -3.21 -7.29
CA GLY A 175 -30.38 -2.38 -8.25
C GLY A 175 -29.15 -2.98 -8.96
N GLY A 176 -28.71 -4.21 -8.64
CA GLY A 176 -27.54 -4.82 -9.29
C GLY A 176 -27.91 -5.76 -10.45
N VAL A 177 -27.56 -5.39 -11.69
CA VAL A 177 -27.61 -6.33 -12.84
C VAL A 177 -26.57 -7.43 -12.66
N VAL A 178 -27.02 -8.67 -12.54
CA VAL A 178 -26.17 -9.86 -12.53
C VAL A 178 -25.86 -10.25 -13.98
N ALA A 179 -24.60 -10.17 -14.38
CA ALA A 179 -24.13 -10.79 -15.61
C ALA A 179 -24.24 -12.32 -15.46
N LEU A 180 -25.21 -12.91 -16.17
CA LEU A 180 -25.39 -14.35 -16.25
C LEU A 180 -24.16 -14.95 -16.96
N GLN A 181 -23.28 -15.64 -16.23
CA GLN A 181 -22.20 -16.41 -16.82
C GLN A 181 -22.80 -17.55 -17.67
N SER A 182 -22.70 -17.43 -18.99
CA SER A 182 -23.04 -18.51 -19.91
C SER A 182 -22.01 -19.63 -19.77
N LYS A 183 -22.43 -20.76 -19.17
CA LYS A 183 -21.68 -22.01 -19.17
C LYS A 183 -21.34 -22.42 -20.61
N GLY A 184 -20.05 -22.61 -20.87
CA GLY A 184 -19.52 -23.06 -22.16
C GLY A 184 -20.12 -24.40 -22.60
N VAL A 185 -20.58 -24.42 -23.85
CA VAL A 185 -21.03 -25.64 -24.53
C VAL A 185 -19.79 -26.33 -25.12
N THR A 186 -19.58 -27.57 -24.69
CA THR A 186 -18.58 -28.50 -25.22
C THR A 186 -18.95 -28.94 -26.63
N ALA A 187 -18.12 -28.61 -27.63
CA ALA A 187 -18.28 -29.08 -29.00
C ALA A 187 -17.79 -30.53 -29.15
N GLY A 188 -18.72 -31.45 -29.43
CA GLY A 188 -18.47 -32.85 -29.78
C GLY A 188 -18.06 -33.04 -31.24
N GLN A 189 -17.28 -34.09 -31.48
CA GLN A 189 -16.70 -34.50 -32.76
C GLN A 189 -17.68 -35.25 -33.68
N GLY A 190 -17.53 -35.02 -35.00
CA GLY A 190 -17.79 -35.98 -36.09
C GLY A 190 -18.91 -35.60 -37.10
N PRO A 191 -18.90 -36.13 -38.35
CA PRO A 191 -17.79 -36.29 -39.28
C PRO A 191 -18.08 -35.69 -40.69
N ALA A 192 -17.11 -35.87 -41.59
CA ALA A 192 -16.97 -35.30 -42.93
C ALA A 192 -18.13 -35.53 -43.93
N ALA A 193 -18.34 -34.54 -44.80
CA ALA A 193 -18.91 -34.73 -46.14
C ALA A 193 -18.25 -33.76 -47.14
N ALA A 194 -17.76 -34.34 -48.23
CA ALA A 194 -17.05 -33.69 -49.32
C ALA A 194 -18.01 -32.94 -50.26
N GLY A 195 -17.54 -31.82 -50.82
CA GLY A 195 -18.21 -31.10 -51.90
C GLY A 195 -17.25 -30.15 -52.61
N GLN A 196 -16.78 -30.57 -53.79
CA GLN A 196 -15.95 -29.80 -54.73
C GLN A 196 -16.80 -28.72 -55.43
N GLY A 197 -16.23 -27.54 -55.66
CA GLY A 197 -16.84 -26.51 -56.51
C GLY A 197 -15.95 -25.28 -56.65
N ALA A 198 -15.35 -25.14 -57.83
CA ALA A 198 -14.35 -24.17 -58.23
C ALA A 198 -14.83 -22.71 -58.29
N GLY A 199 -13.88 -21.76 -58.17
CA GLY A 199 -14.06 -20.38 -58.64
C GLY A 199 -13.31 -19.32 -57.85
N ALA A 200 -12.02 -19.14 -58.13
CA ALA A 200 -11.31 -17.89 -57.80
C ALA A 200 -11.79 -16.76 -58.74
N PRO A 201 -11.62 -15.49 -58.33
CA PRO A 201 -10.46 -14.80 -58.88
C PRO A 201 -9.63 -14.07 -57.82
N ALA A 202 -8.34 -13.99 -58.15
CA ALA A 202 -7.30 -13.32 -57.42
C ALA A 202 -7.58 -11.82 -57.25
N SER A 203 -7.37 -11.33 -56.02
CA SER A 203 -7.14 -9.91 -55.74
C SER A 203 -5.79 -9.77 -55.06
N ALA A 204 -4.98 -8.91 -55.65
CA ALA A 204 -3.55 -8.79 -55.45
C ALA A 204 -3.14 -8.45 -54.01
N ALA A 205 -1.99 -9.02 -53.63
CA ALA A 205 -1.26 -8.73 -52.43
C ALA A 205 -0.80 -7.26 -52.39
N LEU A 206 -1.17 -6.56 -51.31
CA LEU A 206 -0.38 -5.47 -50.76
C LEU A 206 0.15 -5.97 -49.42
N GLY A 207 1.41 -6.40 -49.43
CA GLY A 207 2.14 -6.78 -48.24
C GLY A 207 2.31 -5.59 -47.31
N ARG A 208 1.42 -5.49 -46.32
CA ARG A 208 1.76 -4.85 -45.05
C ARG A 208 2.33 -5.94 -44.16
N GLY A 209 3.64 -5.91 -43.98
CA GLY A 209 4.29 -6.58 -42.86
C GLY A 209 3.79 -5.95 -41.57
N THR A 210 2.62 -6.37 -41.10
CA THR A 210 2.26 -6.28 -39.70
C THR A 210 3.06 -7.38 -39.02
N THR A 211 4.26 -7.04 -38.56
CA THR A 211 4.79 -7.68 -37.37
C THR A 211 3.75 -7.45 -36.28
N ALA A 212 2.83 -8.40 -36.12
CA ALA A 212 2.12 -8.56 -34.87
C ALA A 212 3.21 -8.82 -33.85
N GLY A 213 3.75 -7.75 -33.27
CA GLY A 213 4.58 -7.83 -32.09
C GLY A 213 3.69 -8.54 -31.09
N THR A 214 3.99 -9.80 -30.83
CA THR A 214 3.46 -10.51 -29.69
C THR A 214 3.74 -9.58 -28.52
N VAL A 215 2.71 -8.95 -27.97
CA VAL A 215 2.84 -8.25 -26.70
C VAL A 215 3.13 -9.38 -25.73
N THR A 216 4.40 -9.71 -25.55
CA THR A 216 4.83 -10.66 -24.55
C THR A 216 4.39 -10.06 -23.24
N GLN A 217 3.33 -10.63 -22.67
CA GLN A 217 2.83 -10.23 -21.37
C GLN A 217 4.01 -10.25 -20.42
N LEU A 218 4.45 -9.06 -19.98
CA LEU A 218 5.61 -8.92 -19.13
C LEU A 218 5.34 -9.73 -17.86
N ASP A 219 6.13 -10.77 -17.62
CA ASP A 219 6.13 -11.46 -16.34
C ASP A 219 6.64 -10.49 -15.28
N THR A 220 5.72 -9.93 -14.49
CA THR A 220 6.03 -8.96 -13.44
C THR A 220 6.59 -9.62 -12.18
N SER A 221 6.63 -10.96 -12.12
CA SER A 221 7.11 -11.74 -10.97
C SER A 221 8.59 -12.12 -11.08
N ARG A 222 9.23 -11.95 -12.24
CA ARG A 222 10.64 -12.27 -12.43
C ARG A 222 11.58 -11.22 -11.85
N ALA A 223 12.77 -11.65 -11.45
CA ALA A 223 13.88 -10.76 -11.17
C ALA A 223 14.42 -10.14 -12.48
N PRO A 224 14.84 -8.86 -12.46
CA PRO A 224 15.48 -8.22 -13.60
C PRO A 224 16.86 -8.83 -13.89
N ALA A 225 17.23 -8.88 -15.16
CA ALA A 225 18.57 -9.24 -15.58
C ALA A 225 19.59 -8.16 -15.19
N ARG A 226 20.89 -8.50 -15.21
CA ARG A 226 21.95 -7.56 -14.89
C ARG A 226 21.92 -6.36 -15.85
N GLY A 227 21.77 -5.15 -15.30
CA GLY A 227 21.68 -3.91 -16.07
C GLY A 227 20.33 -3.65 -16.73
N GLU A 228 19.34 -4.52 -16.51
CA GLU A 228 17.97 -4.31 -16.95
C GLU A 228 17.24 -3.32 -16.03
N SER A 229 16.51 -2.38 -16.64
CA SER A 229 15.72 -1.40 -15.90
C SER A 229 14.47 -2.05 -15.34
N ALA A 230 14.29 -2.05 -14.02
CA ALA A 230 13.21 -2.75 -13.34
C ALA A 230 11.99 -1.86 -13.05
N GLY A 231 11.47 -1.18 -14.08
CA GLY A 231 10.34 -0.25 -13.94
C GLY A 231 9.01 -0.88 -13.50
N TRP A 232 8.83 -2.18 -13.76
CA TRP A 232 7.61 -2.91 -13.40
C TRP A 232 7.45 -3.16 -11.89
N ILE A 233 8.56 -3.17 -11.14
CA ILE A 233 8.57 -3.45 -9.70
C ILE A 233 7.84 -2.34 -8.95
N THR A 234 6.88 -2.73 -8.11
CA THR A 234 6.13 -1.82 -7.25
C THR A 234 7.05 -1.21 -6.19
N ARG A 235 7.02 0.12 -6.03
CA ARG A 235 7.89 0.88 -5.10
C ARG A 235 7.09 1.62 -4.04
N THR A 236 5.92 1.10 -3.71
CA THR A 236 4.99 1.60 -2.71
C THR A 236 4.47 0.40 -1.92
N ALA A 237 4.13 0.60 -0.64
CA ALA A 237 3.58 -0.47 0.15
C ALA A 237 2.57 0.02 1.20
N LEU A 238 1.54 -0.78 1.42
CA LEU A 238 0.71 -0.69 2.61
C LEU A 238 1.43 -1.46 3.72
N VAL A 239 1.60 -0.85 4.89
CA VAL A 239 2.30 -1.50 6.02
C VAL A 239 1.35 -1.66 7.18
N VAL A 240 1.46 -2.79 7.88
CA VAL A 240 0.73 -3.07 9.12
C VAL A 240 1.75 -3.37 10.20
N GLU A 241 1.73 -2.59 11.28
CA GLU A 241 2.63 -2.75 12.42
C GLU A 241 1.88 -2.64 13.74
N VAL A 242 2.39 -3.29 14.78
CA VAL A 242 1.90 -3.07 16.15
C VAL A 242 2.93 -2.30 16.93
N ARG A 243 2.51 -1.18 17.52
CA ARG A 243 3.39 -0.34 18.33
C ARG A 243 2.74 0.04 19.64
N ASP A 244 3.59 0.26 20.63
CA ASP A 244 3.18 0.93 21.86
C ASP A 244 3.12 2.43 21.58
N PRO A 245 1.95 3.10 21.69
CA PRO A 245 1.79 4.52 21.40
C PRO A 245 2.67 5.40 22.30
N ARG A 246 3.08 4.92 23.49
CA ARG A 246 3.94 5.67 24.40
C ARG A 246 5.33 5.90 23.84
N ARG A 247 5.76 5.08 22.87
CA ARG A 247 7.07 5.20 22.21
C ARG A 247 7.26 6.55 21.53
N ALA A 248 6.21 7.07 20.91
CA ALA A 248 6.26 8.36 20.22
C ALA A 248 6.44 9.54 21.20
N ASN A 249 6.07 9.36 22.47
CA ASN A 249 6.14 10.39 23.51
C ASN A 249 7.48 10.39 24.27
N GLY A 250 8.43 9.55 23.85
CA GLY A 250 9.78 9.49 24.38
C GLY A 250 9.95 8.71 25.70
N PRO A 251 11.18 8.64 26.23
CA PRO A 251 11.60 7.71 27.28
C PRO A 251 10.85 7.87 28.60
N LYS A 252 10.44 9.10 28.91
CA LYS A 252 9.73 9.42 30.16
C LYS A 252 8.33 8.85 30.15
N ALA A 253 7.64 8.88 29.00
CA ALA A 253 6.30 8.35 28.86
C ALA A 253 6.27 6.82 28.94
N GLU A 254 7.32 6.13 28.47
CA GLU A 254 7.40 4.67 28.54
C GLU A 254 7.56 4.14 29.97
N LYS A 255 8.17 4.92 30.87
CA LYS A 255 8.34 4.56 32.29
C LYS A 255 7.04 4.67 33.09
N VAL A 256 5.99 5.27 32.51
CA VAL A 256 4.72 5.54 33.17
C VAL A 256 3.61 4.73 32.48
N GLY A 257 2.85 3.98 33.28
CA GLY A 257 1.76 3.11 32.80
C GLY A 257 2.23 1.74 32.27
N GLU A 258 1.29 0.98 31.73
CA GLU A 258 1.50 -0.39 31.27
C GLU A 258 1.76 -0.48 29.75
N PRO A 259 2.58 -1.44 29.28
CA PRO A 259 2.73 -1.76 27.87
C PRO A 259 1.39 -2.04 27.17
N SER A 260 1.19 -1.39 26.03
CA SER A 260 0.02 -1.60 25.17
C SER A 260 0.46 -1.82 23.72
N GLY A 261 -0.39 -2.47 22.94
CA GLY A 261 -0.17 -2.76 21.52
C GLY A 261 -1.32 -2.18 20.72
N VAL A 262 -1.05 -1.14 19.93
CA VAL A 262 -1.99 -0.53 18.99
C VAL A 262 -1.61 -0.95 17.58
N LEU A 263 -2.60 -1.35 16.79
CA LEU A 263 -2.43 -1.72 15.39
C LEU A 263 -2.39 -0.43 14.55
N TYR A 264 -1.32 -0.25 13.78
CA TYR A 264 -1.17 0.86 12.84
C TYR A 264 -1.22 0.34 11.41
N VAL A 265 -1.91 1.07 10.55
CA VAL A 265 -1.91 0.85 9.11
C VAL A 265 -1.33 2.09 8.44
N PHE A 266 -0.17 1.91 7.83
CA PHE A 266 0.48 2.93 7.02
C PHE A 266 -0.08 2.90 5.60
N MET A 267 -0.68 4.02 5.19
CA MET A 267 -1.24 4.22 3.86
C MET A 267 -0.13 4.58 2.86
N PRO A 268 -0.02 3.87 1.71
CA PRO A 268 0.93 4.22 0.66
C PRO A 268 0.53 5.53 -0.05
N PRO A 269 1.47 6.20 -0.74
CA PRO A 269 1.13 7.31 -1.60
C PRO A 269 0.32 6.81 -2.80
N LEU A 270 -0.81 7.47 -3.08
CA LEU A 270 -1.72 7.16 -4.20
C LEU A 270 -1.93 8.40 -5.07
N LYS A 271 -2.13 8.20 -6.38
CA LYS A 271 -2.27 9.27 -7.38
C LYS A 271 -3.66 9.93 -7.36
N VAL A 272 -4.68 9.12 -7.11
CA VAL A 272 -6.08 9.49 -7.31
C VAL A 272 -6.84 9.32 -5.98
N LEU A 273 -7.74 10.26 -5.66
CA LEU A 273 -8.50 10.24 -4.41
C LEU A 273 -9.40 9.01 -4.32
N GLU A 274 -10.04 8.62 -5.42
CA GLU A 274 -10.90 7.45 -5.51
C GLU A 274 -10.16 6.17 -5.09
N ASP A 275 -8.92 5.99 -5.54
CA ASP A 275 -8.10 4.83 -5.15
C ASP A 275 -7.76 4.85 -3.65
N TYR A 276 -7.55 6.04 -3.08
CA TYR A 276 -7.34 6.20 -1.64
C TYR A 276 -8.59 5.82 -0.84
N LEU A 277 -9.76 6.30 -1.27
CA LEU A 277 -11.04 5.98 -0.63
C LEU A 277 -11.38 4.49 -0.76
N GLU A 278 -11.09 3.87 -1.90
CA GLU A 278 -11.23 2.42 -2.07
C GLU A 278 -10.31 1.65 -1.13
N LEU A 279 -9.03 2.03 -1.03
CA LEU A 279 -8.09 1.38 -0.12
C LEU A 279 -8.51 1.56 1.34
N LEU A 280 -8.95 2.77 1.72
CA LEU A 280 -9.48 3.08 3.05
C LEU A 280 -10.73 2.25 3.37
N ALA A 281 -11.69 2.16 2.45
CA ALA A 281 -12.89 1.37 2.63
C ALA A 281 -12.57 -0.12 2.79
N ALA A 282 -11.59 -0.64 2.02
CA ALA A 282 -11.06 -1.95 2.28
C ALA A 282 -10.49 -2.01 3.71
N VAL A 283 -9.70 -1.01 4.12
CA VAL A 283 -9.08 -0.93 5.45
C VAL A 283 -10.08 -1.11 6.57
N GLU A 284 -11.09 -0.26 6.58
CA GLU A 284 -12.23 -0.26 7.49
C GLU A 284 -12.97 -1.60 7.48
N ALA A 285 -13.24 -2.17 6.29
CA ALA A 285 -13.97 -3.43 6.18
C ALA A 285 -13.21 -4.62 6.79
N THR A 286 -11.87 -4.67 6.71
CA THR A 286 -11.10 -5.70 7.43
C THR A 286 -11.10 -5.46 8.93
N ALA A 287 -10.96 -4.19 9.36
CA ALA A 287 -10.96 -3.85 10.77
C ALA A 287 -12.29 -4.26 11.43
N ALA A 288 -13.41 -3.92 10.78
CA ALA A 288 -14.74 -4.33 11.19
C ALA A 288 -14.91 -5.84 11.21
N ALA A 289 -14.44 -6.55 10.17
CA ALA A 289 -14.56 -8.01 10.09
C ALA A 289 -13.74 -8.75 11.16
N GLN A 290 -12.59 -8.21 11.57
CA GLN A 290 -11.75 -8.80 12.61
C GLN A 290 -12.04 -8.25 14.01
N GLY A 291 -12.93 -7.27 14.14
CA GLY A 291 -13.23 -6.62 15.42
C GLY A 291 -12.03 -5.89 16.02
N VAL A 292 -11.13 -5.37 15.18
CA VAL A 292 -9.93 -4.65 15.62
C VAL A 292 -10.10 -3.14 15.49
N THR A 293 -9.52 -2.41 16.43
CA THR A 293 -9.34 -0.96 16.37
C THR A 293 -7.93 -0.66 15.90
N LEU A 294 -7.80 0.28 14.96
CA LEU A 294 -6.51 0.64 14.36
C LEU A 294 -6.34 2.14 14.25
N VAL A 295 -5.10 2.56 14.04
CA VAL A 295 -4.73 3.94 13.72
C VAL A 295 -4.21 3.99 12.29
N LEU A 296 -4.70 4.94 11.51
CA LEU A 296 -4.20 5.22 10.17
C LEU A 296 -3.06 6.23 10.24
N GLU A 297 -2.02 5.99 9.47
CA GLU A 297 -0.90 6.90 9.31
C GLU A 297 -0.28 6.78 7.91
N GLY A 298 0.84 7.46 7.68
CA GLY A 298 1.51 7.47 6.38
C GLY A 298 1.04 8.62 5.51
N TYR A 299 0.89 8.37 4.22
CA TYR A 299 0.57 9.43 3.26
C TYR A 299 -0.91 9.82 3.35
N PRO A 300 -1.24 11.13 3.40
CA PRO A 300 -2.62 11.59 3.35
C PRO A 300 -3.25 11.32 1.97
N PRO A 301 -4.58 11.43 1.85
CA PRO A 301 -5.22 11.42 0.54
C PRO A 301 -4.60 12.48 -0.37
N PRO A 302 -4.45 12.20 -1.69
CA PRO A 302 -3.95 13.19 -2.63
C PRO A 302 -4.86 14.42 -2.64
N ARG A 303 -4.27 15.59 -2.90
CA ARG A 303 -5.01 16.85 -2.92
C ARG A 303 -6.12 16.79 -3.97
N ASP A 304 -7.36 17.00 -3.54
CA ASP A 304 -8.53 17.00 -4.41
C ASP A 304 -9.53 18.08 -3.95
N PRO A 305 -10.03 18.93 -4.87
CA PRO A 305 -10.97 20.00 -4.52
C PRO A 305 -12.32 19.49 -3.99
N ARG A 306 -12.68 18.22 -4.23
CA ARG A 306 -13.91 17.59 -3.75
C ARG A 306 -13.81 17.19 -2.27
N LEU A 307 -12.61 17.16 -1.69
CA LEU A 307 -12.37 16.79 -0.30
C LEU A 307 -12.26 18.03 0.60
N LYS A 308 -13.12 18.12 1.61
CA LYS A 308 -12.95 19.09 2.71
C LYS A 308 -11.98 18.50 3.73
N VAL A 309 -10.88 19.19 4.00
CA VAL A 309 -9.87 18.76 4.97
C VAL A 309 -9.88 19.70 6.17
N LEU A 310 -10.03 19.13 7.37
CA LEU A 310 -9.67 19.77 8.64
C LEU A 310 -8.36 19.13 9.09
N ALA A 311 -7.33 19.93 9.32
CA ALA A 311 -6.05 19.43 9.84
C ALA A 311 -5.73 20.13 11.15
N VAL A 312 -5.24 19.33 12.10
CA VAL A 312 -4.74 19.79 13.40
C VAL A 312 -3.27 19.39 13.46
N THR A 313 -2.38 20.36 13.39
CA THR A 313 -0.92 20.15 13.40
C THR A 313 -0.35 20.62 14.73
N PRO A 314 0.29 19.73 15.51
CA PRO A 314 0.98 20.15 16.73
C PRO A 314 2.34 20.74 16.35
N ASP A 315 2.50 22.04 16.60
CA ASP A 315 3.80 22.72 16.57
C ASP A 315 4.33 22.89 18.01
N PRO A 316 5.65 23.09 18.22
CA PRO A 316 6.20 23.27 19.55
C PRO A 316 5.52 24.42 20.33
N GLY A 317 4.65 24.07 21.28
CA GLY A 317 3.92 25.01 22.14
C GLY A 317 2.61 25.56 21.57
N VAL A 318 2.21 25.18 20.35
CA VAL A 318 0.99 25.66 19.67
C VAL A 318 0.30 24.50 18.95
N ILE A 319 -1.03 24.54 18.88
CA ILE A 319 -1.80 23.65 18.00
C ILE A 319 -2.34 24.51 16.88
N GLU A 320 -1.89 24.25 15.66
CA GLU A 320 -2.45 24.85 14.47
C GLU A 320 -3.71 24.08 14.07
N VAL A 321 -4.81 24.79 13.82
CA VAL A 321 -6.07 24.22 13.33
C VAL A 321 -6.47 24.97 12.07
N ASN A 322 -6.53 24.26 10.95
CA ASN A 322 -7.02 24.85 9.70
C ASN A 322 -8.53 25.05 9.77
N ILE A 323 -9.01 26.28 9.52
CA ILE A 323 -10.45 26.57 9.41
C ILE A 323 -10.95 26.13 8.04
N HIS A 324 -12.17 25.58 7.99
CA HIS A 324 -12.77 25.12 6.74
C HIS A 324 -12.94 26.28 5.74
N PRO A 325 -12.63 26.05 4.44
CA PRO A 325 -12.84 27.04 3.41
C PRO A 325 -14.35 27.36 3.30
N ALA A 326 -14.67 28.65 3.37
CA ALA A 326 -16.02 29.15 3.18
C ALA A 326 -16.26 29.48 1.70
N SER A 327 -17.39 29.04 1.17
CA SER A 327 -17.81 29.30 -0.21
C SER A 327 -18.46 30.67 -0.40
N ASN A 328 -18.85 31.33 0.70
CA ASN A 328 -19.43 32.66 0.73
C ASN A 328 -19.15 33.38 2.07
N TRP A 329 -19.44 34.68 2.14
CA TRP A 329 -19.18 35.51 3.33
C TRP A 329 -19.99 35.06 4.55
N THR A 330 -21.23 34.60 4.35
CA THR A 330 -22.08 34.13 5.45
C THR A 330 -21.49 32.88 6.09
N GLU A 331 -21.06 31.90 5.28
CA GLU A 331 -20.37 30.69 5.76
C GLU A 331 -19.05 31.04 6.47
N LEU A 332 -18.32 32.07 6.03
CA LEU A 332 -17.09 32.51 6.71
C LEU A 332 -17.37 33.10 8.10
N VAL A 333 -18.43 33.87 8.25
CA VAL A 333 -18.85 34.43 9.55
C VAL A 333 -19.33 33.30 10.47
N GLU A 334 -20.14 32.37 9.97
CA GLU A 334 -20.54 31.16 10.71
C GLU A 334 -19.34 30.31 11.16
N HIS A 335 -18.29 30.23 10.34
CA HIS A 335 -17.06 29.50 10.68
C HIS A 335 -16.19 30.23 11.72
N THR A 336 -16.37 31.53 11.95
CA THR A 336 -15.50 32.35 12.84
C THR A 336 -16.19 32.90 14.09
N GLU A 337 -17.52 32.89 14.17
CA GLU A 337 -18.28 33.24 15.38
C GLU A 337 -18.44 32.00 16.29
N PHE A 338 -17.87 32.08 17.50
CA PHE A 338 -17.97 31.08 18.58
C PHE A 338 -19.06 31.43 19.58
#